data_AF-A0A0B2JKM2-F1
#
_entry.id   AF-A0A0B2JKM2-F1
#
_cell.length_a   1.000
_cell.length_b   1.000
_cell.length_c   1.000
_cell.angle_alpha   90.00
_cell.angle_beta   90.00
_cell.angle_gamma   90.00
#
_symmetry.space_group_name_H-M   'P 1'
#
loop_
_entity.id
_entity.type
_entity.pdbx_description
1 polymer ?
#
loop_
_entity_poly.entity_id
_entity_poly.type
_entity_poly.pdbx_seq_one_letter_code
_entity_poly.pdbx_strand_id
1 'polypeptide(L)'
;MYTNFDYLKQDPQFNSFSDVAISAEKIILLDPEASIINSRRAMEFAVKWMYSVDKDLSVPYQNNLQSLMNAEEYRQIVGPDLWKRMDFIRRCGNNVAHGSKKLGRDEATLCLENLFIFLDYIAYCYSEHYEEQNFNHHLIEDRVKKIKESRQQSQDVKAELEREIKNSAQKDVDIEKLRQENAALKEKLSSRRAEKQQTYVEKPLDLSEYKTRKIYIDTMLIAAGWTEGKDWMNEVELPGMPNKSEVGLADYVLYDEVHRPLAVVEAKRTCVDVAKGRQQAKLYADIIEKQYGRRPVVFLTNGFDTRIIDNQYPERKVAEIYSKRDLKKLFNLQAMRTSLKNIYVDKDIAGRYYQEGAVKSVCDSFDRKNRRKALLVMATGSGKTRTVIALCKVLLDAGWIKNILFLADRNSLVTQAKRSFVNLLPDLSCTNLCEDKDNYTAHCVFSTYQTMMNCIDVIKDDTGKLFTSGHFDLVICDEAHRSIYNKYKDIFNYFDACLVGLTATPKEDIDKN
;
A
#
# COMPACT_ATOMS: atom_id res chain seq x y z
N MET A 1 -32.16 -11.47 -14.01
CA MET A 1 -31.36 -12.71 -13.85
C MET A 1 -30.75 -12.70 -12.48
N TYR A 2 -30.70 -13.85 -11.82
CA TYR A 2 -30.11 -14.02 -10.48
C TYR A 2 -28.58 -13.94 -10.53
N THR A 3 -27.98 -13.24 -9.57
CA THR A 3 -26.56 -12.94 -9.35
C THR A 3 -26.06 -13.63 -8.09
N ASN A 4 -24.74 -13.65 -7.87
CA ASN A 4 -24.15 -14.14 -6.62
C ASN A 4 -24.52 -13.28 -5.41
N PHE A 5 -25.09 -12.09 -5.61
CA PHE A 5 -25.38 -11.12 -4.55
C PHE A 5 -26.88 -10.98 -4.25
N ASP A 6 -27.76 -11.58 -5.04
CA ASP A 6 -29.21 -11.46 -4.86
C ASP A 6 -29.71 -12.03 -3.52
N TYR A 7 -29.01 -13.01 -2.94
CA TYR A 7 -29.38 -13.55 -1.63
C TYR A 7 -29.32 -12.49 -0.51
N LEU A 8 -28.44 -11.48 -0.65
CA LEU A 8 -28.33 -10.38 0.32
C LEU A 8 -29.60 -9.50 0.34
N LYS A 9 -30.46 -9.57 -0.69
CA LYS A 9 -31.75 -8.86 -0.71
C LYS A 9 -32.80 -9.47 0.22
N GLN A 10 -32.57 -10.69 0.71
CA GLN A 10 -33.47 -11.33 1.67
C GLN A 10 -33.45 -10.62 3.04
N ASP A 11 -32.34 -9.94 3.37
CA ASP A 11 -32.20 -9.15 4.59
C ASP A 11 -32.16 -7.64 4.24
N PRO A 12 -33.22 -6.87 4.59
CA PRO A 12 -33.31 -5.46 4.25
C PRO A 12 -32.16 -4.60 4.79
N GLN A 13 -31.47 -5.04 5.84
CA GLN A 13 -30.37 -4.27 6.43
C GLN A 13 -29.16 -4.12 5.49
N PHE A 14 -29.01 -5.01 4.50
CA PHE A 14 -27.91 -5.02 3.54
C PHE A 14 -28.19 -4.22 2.25
N ASN A 15 -29.37 -3.62 2.13
CA ASN A 15 -29.78 -2.86 0.94
C ASN A 15 -28.85 -1.69 0.60
N SER A 16 -28.14 -1.14 1.57
CA SER A 16 -27.19 -0.03 1.39
C SER A 16 -26.02 -0.39 0.47
N PHE A 17 -25.65 -1.66 0.37
CA PHE A 17 -24.52 -2.13 -0.46
C PHE A 17 -24.86 -3.25 -1.44
N SER A 18 -25.94 -4.02 -1.22
CA SER A 18 -26.29 -5.17 -2.07
C SER A 18 -26.65 -4.79 -3.51
N ASP A 19 -27.35 -3.66 -3.72
CA ASP A 19 -27.66 -3.16 -5.08
C ASP A 19 -26.39 -2.86 -5.89
N VAL A 20 -25.37 -2.29 -5.24
CA VAL A 20 -24.12 -1.91 -5.89
C VAL A 20 -23.32 -3.16 -6.25
N ALA A 21 -23.34 -4.19 -5.39
CA ALA A 21 -22.70 -5.48 -5.66
C ALA A 21 -23.37 -6.24 -6.82
N ILE A 22 -24.71 -6.27 -6.84
CA ILE A 22 -25.51 -6.83 -7.94
C ILE A 22 -25.18 -6.11 -9.26
N SER A 23 -25.11 -4.78 -9.23
CA SER A 23 -24.77 -3.98 -10.41
C SER A 23 -23.35 -4.26 -10.89
N ALA A 24 -22.36 -4.39 -9.98
CA ALA A 24 -20.99 -4.76 -10.33
C ALA A 24 -20.94 -6.06 -11.15
N GLU A 25 -21.63 -7.11 -10.71
CA GLU A 25 -21.66 -8.39 -11.42
C GLU A 25 -22.40 -8.32 -12.77
N LYS A 26 -23.45 -7.51 -12.88
CA LYS A 26 -24.12 -7.32 -14.18
C LYS A 26 -23.20 -6.65 -15.20
N ILE A 27 -22.42 -5.66 -14.76
CA ILE A 27 -21.64 -4.78 -15.63
C ILE A 27 -20.35 -5.41 -16.13
N ILE A 28 -19.79 -6.41 -15.43
CA ILE A 28 -18.53 -7.08 -15.81
C ILE A 28 -18.46 -7.54 -17.28
N LEU A 29 -19.61 -7.82 -17.89
CA LEU A 29 -19.72 -8.30 -19.27
C LEU A 29 -19.56 -7.19 -20.31
N LEU A 30 -19.99 -5.97 -19.97
CA LEU A 30 -19.89 -4.81 -20.84
C LEU A 30 -18.61 -4.03 -20.57
N ASP A 31 -18.30 -3.87 -19.28
CA ASP A 31 -17.23 -3.00 -18.81
C ASP A 31 -16.60 -3.60 -17.54
N PRO A 32 -15.53 -4.41 -17.68
CA PRO A 32 -14.76 -4.92 -16.54
C PRO A 32 -14.22 -3.81 -15.63
N GLU A 33 -13.85 -2.65 -16.19
CA GLU A 33 -13.33 -1.52 -15.44
C GLU A 33 -14.42 -0.95 -14.51
N ALA A 34 -15.62 -0.72 -15.03
CA ALA A 34 -16.77 -0.28 -14.24
C ALA A 34 -17.20 -1.31 -13.18
N SER A 35 -17.09 -2.61 -13.49
CA SER A 35 -17.32 -3.69 -12.52
C SER A 35 -16.35 -3.61 -11.34
N ILE A 36 -15.06 -3.35 -11.59
CA ILE A 36 -14.05 -3.18 -10.53
C ILE A 36 -14.38 -1.95 -9.66
N ILE A 37 -14.73 -0.82 -10.28
CA ILE A 37 -15.12 0.41 -9.55
C ILE A 37 -16.33 0.15 -8.65
N ASN A 38 -17.39 -0.48 -9.19
CA ASN A 38 -18.57 -0.80 -8.42
C ASN A 38 -18.29 -1.84 -7.33
N SER A 39 -17.38 -2.79 -7.56
CA SER A 39 -16.95 -3.74 -6.52
C SER A 39 -16.29 -3.03 -5.34
N ARG A 40 -15.38 -2.08 -5.63
CA ARG A 40 -14.76 -1.23 -4.60
C ARG A 40 -15.79 -0.36 -3.86
N ARG A 41 -16.78 0.18 -4.57
CA ARG A 41 -17.86 1.00 -3.98
C ARG A 41 -18.78 0.17 -3.08
N ALA A 42 -19.20 -1.00 -3.52
CA ALA A 42 -20.01 -1.93 -2.72
C ALA A 42 -19.27 -2.32 -1.43
N MET A 43 -17.98 -2.64 -1.54
CA MET A 43 -17.12 -2.88 -0.39
C MET A 43 -17.06 -1.67 0.54
N GLU A 44 -16.88 -0.46 0.00
CA GLU A 44 -16.87 0.77 0.81
C GLU A 44 -18.18 0.99 1.56
N PHE A 45 -19.33 0.74 0.94
CA PHE A 45 -20.64 0.89 1.59
C PHE A 45 -20.86 -0.15 2.68
N ALA A 46 -20.43 -1.39 2.44
CA ALA A 46 -20.46 -2.43 3.45
C ALA A 46 -19.56 -2.11 4.66
N VAL A 47 -18.35 -1.59 4.43
CA VAL A 47 -17.47 -1.12 5.51
C VAL A 47 -18.15 0.01 6.29
N LYS A 48 -18.65 1.04 5.60
CA LYS A 48 -19.36 2.17 6.22
C LYS A 48 -20.58 1.71 7.04
N TRP A 49 -21.30 0.72 6.52
CA TRP A 49 -22.42 0.10 7.23
C TRP A 49 -21.95 -0.63 8.50
N MET A 50 -20.87 -1.42 8.45
CA MET A 50 -20.30 -2.06 9.65
C MET A 50 -19.97 -1.04 10.75
N TYR A 51 -19.33 0.08 10.40
CA TYR A 51 -19.05 1.18 11.33
C TYR A 51 -20.32 1.82 11.92
N SER A 52 -21.46 1.69 11.23
CA SER A 52 -22.73 2.19 11.73
C SER A 52 -23.41 1.25 12.73
N VAL A 53 -23.21 -0.07 12.58
CA VAL A 53 -23.90 -1.11 13.36
C VAL A 53 -23.04 -1.79 14.43
N ASP A 54 -21.71 -1.68 14.37
CA ASP A 54 -20.82 -2.36 15.31
C ASP A 54 -20.29 -1.38 16.36
N LYS A 55 -20.48 -1.71 17.64
CA LYS A 55 -20.08 -0.87 18.78
C LYS A 55 -18.57 -0.89 19.00
N ASP A 56 -17.90 -1.95 18.57
CA ASP A 56 -16.45 -2.13 18.71
C ASP A 56 -15.69 -1.35 17.63
N LEU A 57 -16.41 -0.77 16.66
CA LEU A 57 -15.84 0.09 15.62
C LEU A 57 -16.08 1.58 15.92
N SER A 58 -14.99 2.30 16.16
CA SER A 58 -14.99 3.76 16.24
C SER A 58 -14.52 4.39 14.93
N VAL A 59 -15.32 5.30 14.35
CA VAL A 59 -14.96 6.00 13.11
C VAL A 59 -13.65 6.78 13.33
N PRO A 60 -12.59 6.53 12.55
CA PRO A 60 -11.35 7.28 12.64
C PRO A 60 -11.55 8.72 12.16
N TYR A 61 -10.60 9.61 12.45
CA TYR A 61 -10.66 11.03 12.09
C TYR A 61 -11.00 11.28 10.61
N GLN A 62 -10.60 10.36 9.72
CA GLN A 62 -11.05 10.35 8.33
C GLN A 62 -11.95 9.16 8.08
N ASN A 63 -13.06 9.39 7.40
CA ASN A 63 -14.05 8.36 7.04
C ASN A 63 -13.86 7.83 5.61
N ASN A 64 -12.66 7.97 5.03
CA ASN A 64 -12.33 7.38 3.74
C ASN A 64 -12.04 5.86 3.87
N LEU A 65 -12.24 5.12 2.78
CA LEU A 65 -12.09 3.66 2.76
C LEU A 65 -10.75 3.18 3.32
N GLN A 66 -9.65 3.85 2.96
CA GLN A 66 -8.30 3.51 3.43
C GLN A 66 -8.20 3.60 4.96
N SER A 67 -8.71 4.68 5.55
CA SER A 67 -8.62 4.92 7.00
C SER A 67 -9.49 3.93 7.77
N LEU A 68 -10.68 3.65 7.25
CA LEU A 68 -11.60 2.66 7.84
C LEU A 68 -10.98 1.25 7.81
N MET A 69 -10.48 0.80 6.66
CA MET A 69 -9.89 -0.53 6.54
C MET A 69 -8.62 -0.73 7.39
N ASN A 70 -7.89 0.36 7.70
CA ASN A 70 -6.63 0.28 8.44
C ASN A 70 -6.76 0.55 9.95
N ALA A 71 -7.96 0.89 10.43
CA ALA A 71 -8.22 0.98 11.86
C ALA A 71 -7.88 -0.36 12.53
N GLU A 72 -7.27 -0.29 13.72
CA GLU A 72 -6.77 -1.48 14.41
C GLU A 72 -7.91 -2.42 14.78
N GLU A 73 -9.01 -1.85 15.27
CA GLU A 73 -10.23 -2.56 15.66
C GLU A 73 -10.84 -3.27 14.45
N TYR A 74 -10.88 -2.59 13.30
CA TYR A 74 -11.39 -3.18 12.06
C TYR A 74 -10.54 -4.35 11.60
N ARG A 75 -9.21 -4.19 11.58
CA ARG A 75 -8.27 -5.27 11.21
C ARG A 75 -8.37 -6.49 12.12
N GLN A 76 -8.63 -6.28 13.41
CA GLN A 76 -8.86 -7.37 14.36
C GLN A 76 -10.18 -8.10 14.08
N ILE A 77 -11.25 -7.37 13.73
CA ILE A 77 -12.55 -7.95 13.40
C ILE A 77 -12.49 -8.77 12.11
N VAL A 78 -12.03 -8.19 11.00
CA VAL A 78 -12.05 -8.91 9.71
C VAL A 78 -10.95 -9.96 9.59
N GLY A 79 -9.88 -9.84 10.36
CA GLY A 79 -8.72 -10.72 10.28
C GLY A 79 -7.84 -10.45 9.05
N PRO A 80 -6.63 -11.06 9.02
CA PRO A 80 -5.62 -10.75 8.02
C PRO A 80 -6.00 -11.22 6.61
N ASP A 81 -6.68 -12.36 6.44
CA ASP A 81 -7.03 -12.90 5.12
C ASP A 81 -8.06 -12.02 4.41
N LEU A 82 -9.18 -11.75 5.09
CA LEU A 82 -10.26 -10.92 4.52
C LEU A 82 -9.78 -9.50 4.22
N TRP A 83 -8.99 -8.91 5.12
CA TRP A 83 -8.41 -7.59 4.91
C TRP A 83 -7.56 -7.53 3.64
N LYS A 84 -6.75 -8.56 3.37
CA LYS A 84 -5.89 -8.65 2.19
C LYS A 84 -6.70 -8.74 0.89
N ARG A 85 -7.80 -9.51 0.90
CA ARG A 85 -8.74 -9.61 -0.24
C ARG A 85 -9.43 -8.27 -0.52
N MET A 86 -9.83 -7.58 0.53
CA MET A 86 -10.39 -6.23 0.42
C MET A 86 -9.34 -5.23 -0.12
N ASP A 87 -8.09 -5.30 0.34
CA ASP A 87 -7.02 -4.41 -0.14
C ASP A 87 -6.75 -4.61 -1.63
N PHE A 88 -6.91 -5.83 -2.16
CA PHE A 88 -6.84 -6.07 -3.60
C PHE A 88 -7.96 -5.35 -4.36
N ILE A 89 -9.22 -5.46 -3.94
CA ILE A 89 -10.34 -4.74 -4.56
C ILE A 89 -10.07 -3.23 -4.55
N ARG A 90 -9.57 -2.70 -3.42
CA ARG A 90 -9.18 -1.29 -3.28
C ARG A 90 -8.08 -0.89 -4.27
N ARG A 91 -7.00 -1.69 -4.38
CA ARG A 91 -5.89 -1.44 -5.32
C ARG A 91 -6.35 -1.49 -6.78
N CYS A 92 -7.13 -2.50 -7.15
CA CYS A 92 -7.70 -2.61 -8.50
C CYS A 92 -8.58 -1.40 -8.84
N GLY A 93 -9.50 -1.02 -7.94
CA GLY A 93 -10.35 0.14 -8.18
C GLY A 93 -9.59 1.46 -8.23
N ASN A 94 -8.55 1.65 -7.42
CA ASN A 94 -7.68 2.82 -7.51
C ASN A 94 -6.87 2.84 -8.83
N ASN A 95 -6.47 1.68 -9.33
CA ASN A 95 -5.77 1.56 -10.61
C ASN A 95 -6.70 1.85 -11.79
N VAL A 96 -7.95 1.36 -11.77
CA VAL A 96 -8.92 1.69 -12.82
C VAL A 96 -9.31 3.17 -12.79
N ALA A 97 -9.58 3.73 -11.60
CA ALA A 97 -10.04 5.10 -11.47
C ALA A 97 -8.97 6.15 -11.84
N HIS A 98 -7.69 5.82 -11.65
CA HIS A 98 -6.61 6.80 -11.74
C HIS A 98 -5.37 6.32 -12.49
N GLY A 99 -5.31 5.06 -12.92
CA GLY A 99 -4.17 4.46 -13.60
C GLY A 99 -4.30 4.52 -15.12
N SER A 100 -3.17 4.43 -15.80
CA SER A 100 -3.11 4.44 -17.28
C SER A 100 -3.35 3.06 -17.90
N LYS A 101 -3.22 1.98 -17.12
CA LYS A 101 -3.34 0.59 -17.59
C LYS A 101 -4.71 0.03 -17.24
N LYS A 102 -5.42 -0.44 -18.27
CA LYS A 102 -6.75 -1.06 -18.16
C LYS A 102 -6.62 -2.45 -17.56
N LEU A 103 -7.36 -2.72 -16.48
CA LEU A 103 -7.49 -4.06 -15.91
C LEU A 103 -8.52 -4.86 -16.70
N GLY A 104 -8.29 -6.16 -16.82
CA GLY A 104 -9.09 -7.06 -17.62
C GLY A 104 -10.25 -7.70 -16.85
N ARG A 105 -10.83 -8.69 -17.51
CA ARG A 105 -11.97 -9.45 -16.98
C ARG A 105 -11.59 -10.41 -15.86
N ASP A 106 -10.36 -10.94 -15.88
CA ASP A 106 -9.89 -11.86 -14.84
C ASP A 106 -9.75 -11.11 -13.50
N GLU A 107 -9.21 -9.89 -13.52
CA GLU A 107 -9.14 -9.01 -12.35
C GLU A 107 -10.53 -8.61 -11.85
N ALA A 108 -11.45 -8.27 -12.76
CA ALA A 108 -12.83 -7.95 -12.39
C ALA A 108 -13.55 -9.14 -11.75
N THR A 109 -13.33 -10.35 -12.26
CA THR A 109 -13.93 -11.57 -11.72
C THR A 109 -13.37 -11.87 -10.33
N LEU A 110 -12.06 -11.75 -10.13
CA LEU A 110 -11.43 -11.92 -8.82
C LEU A 110 -11.86 -10.82 -7.83
N CYS A 111 -12.11 -9.59 -8.28
CA CYS A 111 -12.69 -8.55 -7.44
C CYS A 111 -14.10 -8.93 -6.97
N LEU A 112 -14.94 -9.51 -7.83
CA LEU A 112 -16.29 -9.97 -7.47
C LEU A 112 -16.25 -11.15 -6.51
N GLU A 113 -15.36 -12.12 -6.72
CA GLU A 113 -15.19 -13.28 -5.82
C GLU A 113 -14.72 -12.82 -4.43
N ASN A 114 -13.72 -11.94 -4.37
CA ASN A 114 -13.27 -11.35 -3.10
C ASN A 114 -14.34 -10.49 -2.42
N LEU A 115 -15.14 -9.75 -3.20
CA LEU A 115 -16.27 -8.98 -2.68
C LEU A 115 -17.32 -9.93 -2.09
N PHE A 116 -17.64 -11.01 -2.80
CA PHE A 116 -18.59 -12.02 -2.32
C PHE A 116 -18.16 -12.61 -0.99
N ILE A 117 -16.89 -13.03 -0.86
CA ILE A 117 -16.37 -13.59 0.40
C ILE A 117 -16.50 -12.59 1.55
N PHE A 118 -16.23 -11.30 1.30
CA PHE A 118 -16.41 -10.25 2.31
C PHE A 118 -17.88 -10.01 2.68
N LEU A 119 -18.77 -9.89 1.70
CA LEU A 119 -20.20 -9.67 1.97
C LEU A 119 -20.86 -10.90 2.60
N ASP A 120 -20.40 -12.10 2.27
CA ASP A 120 -20.83 -13.34 2.90
C ASP A 120 -20.36 -13.45 4.36
N TYR A 121 -19.14 -13.00 4.68
CA TYR A 121 -18.70 -12.84 6.08
C TYR A 121 -19.61 -11.87 6.86
N ILE A 122 -20.00 -10.75 6.25
CA ILE A 122 -20.97 -9.82 6.84
C ILE A 122 -22.32 -10.51 7.06
N ALA A 123 -22.85 -11.19 6.05
CA ALA A 123 -24.11 -11.92 6.16
C ALA A 123 -24.04 -12.97 7.28
N TYR A 124 -22.95 -13.72 7.37
CA TYR A 124 -22.71 -14.72 8.41
C TYR A 124 -22.72 -14.12 9.83
N CYS A 125 -22.06 -12.97 10.01
CA CYS A 125 -21.94 -12.35 11.32
C CYS A 125 -23.19 -11.57 11.75
N TYR A 126 -23.91 -10.95 10.81
CA TYR A 126 -24.94 -9.97 11.14
C TYR A 126 -26.37 -10.37 10.74
N SER A 127 -26.56 -11.32 9.81
CA SER A 127 -27.91 -11.78 9.42
C SER A 127 -28.62 -12.50 10.57
N GLU A 128 -29.95 -12.40 10.62
CA GLU A 128 -30.77 -13.24 11.51
C GLU A 128 -30.83 -14.69 11.01
N HIS A 129 -30.88 -14.85 9.68
CA HIS A 129 -31.00 -16.12 8.99
C HIS A 129 -29.91 -16.20 7.94
N TYR A 130 -28.80 -16.86 8.30
CA TYR A 130 -27.70 -17.10 7.37
C TYR A 130 -27.80 -18.50 6.78
N GLU A 131 -27.71 -18.56 5.47
CA GLU A 131 -27.49 -19.80 4.73
C GLU A 131 -26.15 -19.69 4.01
N GLU A 132 -25.35 -20.76 4.05
CA GLU A 132 -24.04 -20.77 3.42
C GLU A 132 -24.18 -20.67 1.90
N GLN A 133 -23.53 -19.65 1.32
CA GLN A 133 -23.51 -19.42 -0.12
C GLN A 133 -22.08 -19.60 -0.67
N ASN A 134 -21.94 -20.08 -1.90
CA ASN A 134 -20.66 -20.16 -2.59
C ASN A 134 -20.67 -19.30 -3.85
N PHE A 135 -19.52 -18.74 -4.21
CA PHE A 135 -19.40 -17.91 -5.40
C PHE A 135 -19.45 -18.79 -6.65
N ASN A 136 -20.47 -18.60 -7.49
CA ASN A 136 -20.68 -19.40 -8.67
C ASN A 136 -20.20 -18.67 -9.93
N HIS A 137 -19.04 -19.09 -10.44
CA HIS A 137 -18.44 -18.59 -11.68
C HIS A 137 -19.34 -18.81 -12.91
N HIS A 138 -20.12 -19.90 -12.95
CA HIS A 138 -20.97 -20.21 -14.11
C HIS A 138 -22.11 -19.21 -14.28
N LEU A 139 -22.58 -18.54 -13.21
CA LEU A 139 -23.59 -17.48 -13.32
C LEU A 139 -23.10 -16.31 -14.19
N ILE A 140 -21.80 -16.02 -14.13
CA ILE A 140 -21.18 -14.99 -14.95
C ILE A 140 -20.99 -15.52 -16.39
N GLU A 141 -20.47 -16.74 -16.55
CA GLU A 141 -20.23 -17.38 -17.85
C GLU A 141 -21.50 -17.56 -18.68
N ASP A 142 -22.59 -18.01 -18.07
CA ASP A 142 -23.87 -18.24 -18.75
C ASP A 142 -24.48 -16.94 -19.26
N ARG A 143 -24.27 -15.82 -18.56
CA ARG A 143 -24.64 -14.51 -19.08
C ARG A 143 -23.81 -14.09 -20.28
N VAL A 144 -22.51 -14.45 -20.32
CA VAL A 144 -21.67 -14.21 -21.52
C VAL A 144 -22.29 -14.86 -22.74
N LYS A 145 -22.66 -16.14 -22.61
CA LYS A 145 -23.23 -16.92 -23.72
C LYS A 145 -24.53 -16.29 -24.20
N LYS A 146 -25.45 -15.98 -23.28
CA LYS A 146 -26.74 -15.36 -23.60
C LYS A 146 -26.63 -13.98 -24.24
N ILE A 147 -25.71 -13.13 -23.79
CA ILE A 147 -25.53 -11.78 -24.38
C ILE A 147 -24.89 -11.88 -25.78
N LYS A 148 -23.93 -12.80 -26.00
CA LYS A 148 -23.33 -13.01 -27.33
C LYS A 148 -24.33 -13.53 -28.36
N GLU A 149 -25.32 -14.31 -27.93
CA GLU A 149 -26.35 -14.88 -28.80
C GLU A 149 -27.41 -13.86 -29.23
N SER A 150 -27.53 -12.72 -28.54
CA SER A 150 -28.60 -11.73 -28.77
C SER A 150 -28.06 -10.35 -29.15
N ARG A 151 -27.90 -10.10 -30.46
CA ARG A 151 -27.40 -8.81 -31.00
C ARG A 151 -28.31 -7.61 -30.68
N GLN A 152 -29.62 -7.81 -30.57
CA GLN A 152 -30.58 -6.72 -30.32
C GLN A 152 -30.70 -6.39 -28.83
N GLN A 153 -30.73 -7.39 -27.93
CA GLN A 153 -30.72 -7.15 -26.48
C GLN A 153 -29.43 -6.48 -26.02
N SER A 154 -28.31 -6.69 -26.72
CA SER A 154 -27.02 -6.09 -26.36
C SER A 154 -27.01 -4.55 -26.37
N GLN A 155 -27.88 -3.87 -27.14
CA GLN A 155 -27.95 -2.39 -27.13
C GLN A 155 -28.81 -1.84 -26.01
N ASP A 156 -30.00 -2.41 -25.78
CA ASP A 156 -30.90 -1.98 -24.70
C ASP A 156 -30.32 -2.29 -23.32
N VAL A 157 -29.72 -3.47 -23.17
CA VAL A 157 -28.99 -3.86 -21.94
C VAL A 157 -27.83 -2.91 -21.69
N LYS A 158 -27.11 -2.46 -22.73
CA LYS A 158 -26.02 -1.50 -22.58
C LYS A 158 -26.52 -0.14 -22.11
N ALA A 159 -27.62 0.37 -22.68
CA ALA A 159 -28.21 1.63 -22.23
C ALA A 159 -28.76 1.57 -20.79
N GLU A 160 -29.33 0.44 -20.38
CA GLU A 160 -29.78 0.21 -19.01
C GLU A 160 -28.61 0.16 -18.02
N LEU A 161 -27.54 -0.56 -18.37
CA LEU A 161 -26.34 -0.63 -17.55
C LEU A 161 -25.61 0.72 -17.44
N GLU A 162 -25.54 1.51 -18.51
CA GLU A 162 -25.00 2.87 -18.47
C GLU A 162 -25.80 3.78 -17.52
N ARG A 163 -27.14 3.61 -17.45
CA ARG A 163 -27.99 4.29 -16.47
C ARG A 163 -27.74 3.79 -15.04
N GLU A 164 -27.60 2.48 -14.83
CA GLU A 164 -27.24 1.92 -13.52
C GLU A 164 -25.87 2.45 -13.04
N ILE A 165 -24.86 2.51 -13.92
CA ILE A 165 -23.53 3.09 -13.63
C ILE A 165 -23.67 4.56 -13.21
N LYS A 166 -24.46 5.35 -13.94
CA LYS A 166 -24.65 6.78 -13.63
C LYS A 166 -25.41 7.00 -12.31
N ASN A 167 -26.41 6.16 -12.04
CA ASN A 167 -27.18 6.22 -10.79
C ASN A 167 -26.35 5.72 -9.60
N SER A 168 -25.55 4.67 -9.78
CA SER A 168 -24.63 4.19 -8.74
C SER A 168 -23.57 5.26 -8.47
N ALA A 169 -23.04 5.92 -9.51
CA ALA A 169 -22.03 6.98 -9.43
C ALA A 169 -22.41 8.11 -8.44
N GLN A 170 -23.70 8.45 -8.36
CA GLN A 170 -24.23 9.57 -7.56
C GLN A 170 -24.63 9.21 -6.13
N LYS A 171 -24.77 7.93 -5.78
CA LYS A 171 -25.20 7.51 -4.43
C LYS A 171 -24.00 7.44 -3.49
N ASP A 172 -23.78 8.41 -2.61
CA ASP A 172 -22.84 8.24 -1.50
C ASP A 172 -23.56 7.84 -0.21
N VAL A 173 -22.90 6.99 0.57
CA VAL A 173 -23.38 6.57 1.88
C VAL A 173 -22.71 7.42 2.95
N ASP A 174 -23.51 8.18 3.68
CA ASP A 174 -23.11 8.98 4.83
C ASP A 174 -23.14 8.11 6.11
N ILE A 175 -21.99 7.96 6.76
CA ILE A 175 -21.82 7.13 7.95
C ILE A 175 -22.62 7.68 9.13
N GLU A 176 -22.63 9.01 9.31
CA GLU A 176 -23.34 9.66 10.40
C GLU A 176 -24.85 9.43 10.29
N LYS A 177 -25.39 9.51 9.07
CA LYS A 177 -26.80 9.20 8.81
C LYS A 177 -27.13 7.74 9.12
N LEU A 178 -26.31 6.79 8.65
CA LEU A 178 -26.50 5.37 8.95
C LEU A 178 -26.42 5.07 10.45
N ARG A 179 -25.53 5.75 11.19
CA ARG A 179 -25.40 5.58 12.65
C ARG A 179 -26.66 6.00 13.39
N GLN A 180 -27.34 7.05 12.92
CA GLN A 180 -28.62 7.48 13.49
C GLN A 180 -29.72 6.45 13.22
N GLU A 181 -29.80 5.96 11.98
CA GLU A 181 -30.79 4.95 11.56
C GLU A 181 -30.60 3.61 12.30
N ASN A 182 -29.35 3.22 12.57
CA ASN A 182 -29.01 1.92 13.16
C ASN A 182 -28.77 1.93 14.67
N ALA A 183 -28.97 3.06 15.36
CA ALA A 183 -28.62 3.22 16.77
C ALA A 183 -29.24 2.15 17.68
N ALA A 184 -30.48 1.76 17.43
CA ALA A 184 -31.20 0.75 18.22
C ALA A 184 -30.73 -0.69 17.96
N LEU A 185 -30.12 -0.95 16.80
CA LEU A 185 -29.65 -2.29 16.39
C LEU A 185 -28.20 -2.56 16.82
N LYS A 186 -27.46 -1.52 17.20
CA LYS A 186 -26.02 -1.56 17.41
C LYS A 186 -25.58 -2.62 18.41
N GLU A 187 -26.21 -2.66 19.57
CA GLU A 187 -25.86 -3.58 20.66
C GLU A 187 -26.14 -5.05 20.28
N LYS A 188 -27.29 -5.29 19.66
CA LYS A 188 -27.75 -6.62 19.23
C LYS A 188 -26.83 -7.19 18.15
N LEU A 189 -26.50 -6.40 17.14
CA LEU A 189 -25.68 -6.81 16.00
C LEU A 189 -24.22 -7.05 16.40
N SER A 190 -23.66 -6.21 17.27
CA SER A 190 -22.30 -6.40 17.79
C SER A 190 -22.16 -7.70 18.58
N SER A 191 -23.15 -8.01 19.43
CA SER A 191 -23.16 -9.24 20.22
C SER A 191 -23.26 -10.48 19.34
N ARG A 192 -24.11 -10.43 18.30
CA ARG A 192 -24.24 -11.51 17.31
C ARG A 192 -22.94 -11.77 16.55
N ARG A 193 -22.26 -10.73 16.09
CA ARG A 193 -20.94 -10.86 15.45
C ARG A 193 -19.96 -11.54 16.39
N ALA A 194 -19.84 -11.08 17.63
CA ALA A 194 -18.88 -11.60 18.60
C ALA A 194 -19.06 -13.11 18.89
N GLU A 195 -20.30 -13.61 18.85
CA GLU A 195 -20.62 -15.04 18.95
C GLU A 195 -20.27 -15.78 17.66
N LYS A 196 -20.79 -15.30 16.51
CA LYS A 196 -20.63 -15.97 15.20
C LYS A 196 -19.19 -16.03 14.74
N GLN A 197 -18.43 -14.96 14.91
CA GLN A 197 -17.05 -14.86 14.43
C GLN A 197 -16.15 -15.98 14.98
N GLN A 198 -16.42 -16.50 16.17
CA GLN A 198 -15.63 -17.58 16.78
C GLN A 198 -15.75 -18.90 15.99
N THR A 199 -16.83 -19.08 15.26
CA THR A 199 -17.11 -20.29 14.47
C THR A 199 -16.96 -20.07 12.96
N TYR A 200 -16.50 -18.89 12.53
CA TYR A 200 -16.30 -18.60 11.11
C TYR A 200 -15.13 -19.42 10.54
N VAL A 201 -15.37 -20.03 9.37
CA VAL A 201 -14.35 -20.74 8.60
C VAL A 201 -14.05 -19.92 7.35
N GLU A 202 -12.78 -19.59 7.14
CA GLU A 202 -12.33 -18.83 5.97
C GLU A 202 -12.65 -19.59 4.67
N LYS A 203 -13.31 -18.93 3.72
CA LYS A 203 -13.67 -19.53 2.43
C LYS A 203 -12.45 -19.61 1.50
N PRO A 204 -12.13 -20.79 0.94
CA PRO A 204 -11.09 -20.90 -0.08
C PRO A 204 -11.54 -20.19 -1.36
N LEU A 205 -10.57 -19.87 -2.23
CA LEU A 205 -10.87 -19.42 -3.60
C LEU A 205 -11.04 -20.63 -4.51
N ASP A 206 -11.99 -20.55 -5.44
CA ASP A 206 -12.22 -21.62 -6.43
C ASP A 206 -11.15 -21.63 -7.53
N LEU A 207 -10.56 -20.46 -7.82
CA LEU A 207 -9.43 -20.36 -8.73
C LEU A 207 -8.23 -21.14 -8.19
N SER A 208 -7.50 -21.82 -9.08
CA SER A 208 -6.24 -22.45 -8.69
C SER A 208 -5.35 -21.38 -8.07
N GLU A 209 -4.79 -21.68 -6.91
CA GLU A 209 -3.99 -20.73 -6.15
C GLU A 209 -2.88 -20.08 -6.99
N TYR A 210 -2.31 -20.85 -7.94
CA TYR A 210 -1.35 -20.32 -8.90
C TYR A 210 -1.94 -19.17 -9.73
N LYS A 211 -3.14 -19.34 -10.30
CA LYS A 211 -3.79 -18.31 -11.13
C LYS A 211 -4.14 -17.07 -10.30
N THR A 212 -4.68 -17.25 -9.11
CA THR A 212 -5.02 -16.14 -8.21
C THR A 212 -3.77 -15.36 -7.80
N ARG A 213 -2.71 -16.05 -7.39
CA ARG A 213 -1.41 -15.45 -7.03
C ARG A 213 -0.85 -14.63 -8.18
N LYS A 214 -0.90 -15.17 -9.40
CA LYS A 214 -0.43 -14.49 -10.60
C LYS A 214 -1.18 -13.17 -10.79
N ILE A 215 -2.51 -13.18 -10.70
CA ILE A 215 -3.32 -11.95 -10.80
C ILE A 215 -2.94 -10.92 -9.71
N TYR A 216 -2.73 -11.36 -8.46
CA TYR A 216 -2.30 -10.46 -7.37
C TYR A 216 -0.96 -9.79 -7.69
N ILE A 217 0.06 -10.58 -8.05
CA ILE A 217 1.42 -10.09 -8.26
C ILE A 217 1.50 -9.23 -9.53
N ASP A 218 0.85 -9.66 -10.61
CA ASP A 218 0.79 -8.94 -11.87
C ASP A 218 0.13 -7.56 -11.65
N THR A 219 -0.94 -7.49 -10.85
CA THR A 219 -1.57 -6.22 -10.45
C THR A 219 -0.62 -5.33 -9.66
N MET A 220 0.19 -5.91 -8.76
CA MET A 220 1.20 -5.16 -8.00
C MET A 220 2.31 -4.59 -8.90
N LEU A 221 2.78 -5.39 -9.87
CA LEU A 221 3.79 -4.96 -10.83
C LEU A 221 3.25 -3.82 -11.70
N ILE A 222 2.01 -3.93 -12.17
CA ILE A 222 1.33 -2.87 -12.92
C ILE A 222 1.21 -1.59 -12.07
N ALA A 223 0.78 -1.71 -10.82
CA ALA A 223 0.65 -0.57 -9.92
C ALA A 223 1.98 0.15 -9.64
N ALA A 224 3.10 -0.59 -9.68
CA ALA A 224 4.46 -0.06 -9.58
C ALA A 224 5.01 0.49 -10.92
N GLY A 225 4.21 0.47 -11.99
CA GLY A 225 4.55 1.04 -13.30
C GLY A 225 5.24 0.06 -14.26
N TRP A 226 5.27 -1.23 -13.95
CA TRP A 226 5.86 -2.25 -14.82
C TRP A 226 4.89 -2.71 -15.93
N THR A 227 5.45 -3.05 -17.07
CA THR A 227 4.75 -3.48 -18.28
C THR A 227 5.28 -4.82 -18.76
N GLU A 228 4.42 -5.85 -18.65
CA GLU A 228 4.67 -7.19 -19.17
C GLU A 228 5.13 -7.17 -20.63
N GLY A 229 6.16 -7.98 -20.94
CA GLY A 229 6.75 -8.11 -22.28
C GLY A 229 7.65 -6.96 -22.70
N LYS A 230 7.70 -5.86 -21.94
CA LYS A 230 8.57 -4.70 -22.21
C LYS A 230 9.72 -4.62 -21.22
N ASP A 231 9.40 -4.39 -19.95
CA ASP A 231 10.37 -4.23 -18.86
C ASP A 231 10.17 -5.23 -17.72
N TRP A 232 9.20 -6.12 -17.88
CA TRP A 232 8.93 -7.24 -16.99
C TRP A 232 8.75 -8.49 -17.86
N MET A 233 9.50 -9.53 -17.57
CA MET A 233 9.38 -10.86 -18.19
C MET A 233 8.95 -11.91 -17.16
N ASN A 234 8.08 -12.81 -17.59
CA ASN A 234 7.63 -13.97 -16.82
C ASN A 234 8.51 -15.19 -17.11
N GLU A 235 8.65 -16.07 -16.13
CA GLU A 235 9.22 -17.42 -16.31
C GLU A 235 10.57 -17.39 -17.05
N VAL A 236 11.51 -16.61 -16.53
CA VAL A 236 12.83 -16.43 -17.15
C VAL A 236 13.74 -17.61 -16.80
N GLU A 237 14.24 -18.29 -17.83
CA GLU A 237 15.19 -19.38 -17.66
C GLU A 237 16.56 -18.87 -17.22
N LEU A 238 17.10 -19.48 -16.16
CA LEU A 238 18.38 -19.17 -15.56
C LEU A 238 19.25 -20.44 -15.53
N PRO A 239 20.14 -20.64 -16.52
CA PRO A 239 21.02 -21.80 -16.55
C PRO A 239 22.06 -21.75 -15.42
N GLY A 240 22.46 -22.92 -14.91
CA GLY A 240 23.43 -23.07 -13.83
C GLY A 240 22.81 -23.18 -12.43
N MET A 241 21.52 -23.53 -12.33
CA MET A 241 20.90 -23.82 -11.03
C MET A 241 21.37 -25.17 -10.48
N PRO A 242 21.58 -25.29 -9.15
CA PRO A 242 21.94 -26.56 -8.51
C PRO A 242 20.70 -27.45 -8.31
N ASN A 243 20.04 -27.81 -9.41
CA ASN A 243 18.88 -28.72 -9.44
C ASN A 243 19.07 -29.79 -10.54
N LYS A 244 18.17 -30.78 -10.60
CA LYS A 244 18.29 -31.89 -11.55
C LYS A 244 18.26 -31.46 -13.03
N SER A 245 17.59 -30.34 -13.33
CA SER A 245 17.47 -29.80 -14.69
C SER A 245 18.63 -28.86 -15.05
N GLU A 246 19.48 -28.50 -14.10
CA GLU A 246 20.52 -27.45 -14.19
C GLU A 246 20.01 -26.06 -14.62
N VAL A 247 18.69 -25.90 -14.73
CA VAL A 247 18.03 -24.68 -15.18
C VAL A 247 17.00 -24.27 -14.12
N GLY A 248 17.07 -23.02 -13.71
CA GLY A 248 16.09 -22.34 -12.88
C GLY A 248 15.05 -21.61 -13.71
N LEU A 249 13.89 -21.37 -13.12
CA LEU A 249 12.84 -20.56 -13.73
C LEU A 249 12.45 -19.47 -12.73
N ALA A 250 12.93 -18.26 -12.95
CA ALA A 250 12.55 -17.12 -12.13
C ALA A 250 11.12 -16.69 -12.49
N ASP A 251 10.23 -16.57 -11.49
CA ASP A 251 8.83 -16.21 -11.75
C ASP A 251 8.75 -14.88 -12.51
N TYR A 252 9.51 -13.87 -12.07
CA TYR A 252 9.57 -12.58 -12.72
C TYR A 252 10.97 -11.97 -12.69
N VAL A 253 11.37 -11.35 -13.80
CA VAL A 253 12.57 -10.50 -13.87
C VAL A 253 12.20 -9.13 -14.42
N LEU A 254 12.67 -8.09 -13.74
CA LEU A 254 12.38 -6.69 -14.00
C LEU A 254 13.63 -6.01 -14.57
N TYR A 255 13.49 -5.31 -15.70
CA TYR A 255 14.60 -4.79 -16.52
C TYR A 255 14.58 -3.26 -16.64
N ASP A 256 15.77 -2.66 -16.78
CA ASP A 256 15.87 -1.28 -17.23
C ASP A 256 15.69 -1.14 -18.75
N GLU A 257 15.80 0.09 -19.25
CA GLU A 257 15.60 0.42 -20.68
C GLU A 257 16.67 -0.19 -21.59
N VAL A 258 17.80 -0.65 -21.03
CA VAL A 258 18.90 -1.30 -21.74
C VAL A 258 18.85 -2.83 -21.58
N HIS A 259 17.72 -3.37 -21.11
CA HIS A 259 17.53 -4.79 -20.82
C HIS A 259 18.54 -5.37 -19.83
N ARG A 260 19.01 -4.56 -18.87
CA ARG A 260 19.79 -5.05 -17.75
C ARG A 260 18.86 -5.32 -16.55
N PRO A 261 18.92 -6.51 -15.92
CA PRO A 261 18.10 -6.83 -14.76
C PRO A 261 18.30 -5.83 -13.61
N LEU A 262 17.20 -5.30 -13.10
CA LEU A 262 17.13 -4.45 -11.91
C LEU A 262 16.68 -5.27 -10.69
N ALA A 263 15.70 -6.15 -10.88
CA ALA A 263 15.20 -7.00 -9.81
C ALA A 263 14.73 -8.38 -10.30
N VAL A 264 14.74 -9.35 -9.40
CA VAL A 264 14.09 -10.65 -9.53
C VAL A 264 13.00 -10.76 -8.48
N VAL A 265 11.81 -11.24 -8.87
CA VAL A 265 10.70 -11.47 -7.94
C VAL A 265 10.43 -12.95 -7.87
N GLU A 266 10.55 -13.51 -6.67
CA GLU A 266 10.23 -14.89 -6.36
C GLU A 266 8.84 -14.96 -5.72
N ALA A 267 7.94 -15.68 -6.36
CA ALA A 267 6.55 -15.80 -5.96
C ALA A 267 6.31 -17.11 -5.23
N LYS A 268 5.68 -17.05 -4.06
CA LYS A 268 5.16 -18.23 -3.36
C LYS A 268 3.65 -18.23 -3.30
N ARG A 269 3.13 -19.44 -3.12
CA ARG A 269 1.76 -19.74 -2.73
C ARG A 269 1.26 -18.75 -1.68
N THR A 270 0.04 -18.23 -1.86
CA THR A 270 -0.53 -17.14 -1.05
C THR A 270 -0.65 -17.52 0.43
N CYS A 271 -0.93 -18.79 0.72
CA CYS A 271 -1.00 -19.35 2.07
C CYS A 271 0.37 -19.74 2.66
N VAL A 272 1.47 -19.51 1.93
CA VAL A 272 2.82 -19.92 2.32
C VAL A 272 3.67 -18.71 2.68
N ASP A 273 4.51 -18.87 3.70
CA ASP A 273 5.52 -17.86 4.05
C ASP A 273 6.51 -17.66 2.91
N VAL A 274 6.67 -16.40 2.51
CA VAL A 274 7.60 -15.93 1.46
C VAL A 274 9.06 -16.33 1.74
N ALA A 275 9.43 -16.53 3.02
CA ALA A 275 10.76 -16.95 3.42
C ALA A 275 11.18 -18.30 2.82
N LYS A 276 10.24 -19.18 2.44
CA LYS A 276 10.56 -20.46 1.78
C LYS A 276 11.21 -20.27 0.41
N GLY A 277 10.99 -19.13 -0.25
CA GLY A 277 11.61 -18.77 -1.53
C GLY A 277 13.00 -18.17 -1.44
N ARG A 278 13.47 -17.83 -0.22
CA ARG A 278 14.69 -17.04 -0.01
C ARG A 278 15.92 -17.65 -0.68
N GLN A 279 16.13 -18.96 -0.48
CA GLN A 279 17.32 -19.63 -1.02
C GLN A 279 17.29 -19.68 -2.55
N GLN A 280 16.12 -19.95 -3.13
CA GLN A 280 15.92 -19.98 -4.58
C GLN A 280 16.17 -18.61 -5.20
N ALA A 281 15.57 -17.56 -4.63
CA ALA A 281 15.73 -16.19 -5.09
C ALA A 281 17.18 -15.70 -4.99
N LYS A 282 17.91 -16.12 -3.94
CA LYS A 282 19.35 -15.84 -3.81
C LYS A 282 20.14 -16.47 -4.97
N LEU A 283 19.89 -17.74 -5.29
CA LEU A 283 20.57 -18.42 -6.39
C LEU A 283 20.27 -17.76 -7.74
N TYR A 284 19.04 -17.32 -7.97
CA TYR A 284 18.68 -16.55 -9.16
C TYR A 284 19.46 -15.23 -9.25
N ALA A 285 19.56 -14.49 -8.15
CA ALA A 285 20.36 -13.28 -8.10
C ALA A 285 21.85 -13.54 -8.35
N ASP A 286 22.40 -14.65 -7.83
CA ASP A 286 23.80 -15.06 -8.05
C ASP A 286 24.07 -15.39 -9.54
N ILE A 287 23.13 -16.06 -10.22
CA ILE A 287 23.24 -16.37 -11.66
C ILE A 287 23.19 -15.08 -12.49
N ILE A 288 22.21 -14.22 -12.21
CA ILE A 288 22.05 -12.94 -12.92
C ILE A 288 23.27 -12.04 -12.71
N GLU A 289 23.83 -12.01 -11.49
CA GLU A 289 25.03 -11.24 -11.18
C GLU A 289 26.23 -11.70 -12.03
N LYS A 290 26.43 -13.01 -12.18
CA LYS A 290 27.50 -13.56 -13.02
C LYS A 290 27.32 -13.21 -14.50
N GLN A 291 26.09 -13.22 -14.99
CA GLN A 291 25.79 -12.96 -16.40
C GLN A 291 25.86 -11.46 -16.77
N TYR A 292 25.37 -10.58 -15.89
CA TYR A 292 25.19 -9.15 -16.18
C TYR A 292 26.17 -8.24 -15.41
N GLY A 293 27.02 -8.80 -14.54
CA GLY A 293 28.01 -8.07 -13.74
C GLY A 293 27.40 -7.10 -12.72
N ARG A 294 26.09 -7.23 -12.42
CA ARG A 294 25.36 -6.45 -11.42
C ARG A 294 24.37 -7.36 -10.73
N ARG A 295 24.45 -7.44 -9.41
CA ARG A 295 23.48 -8.16 -8.60
C ARG A 295 22.11 -7.46 -8.62
N PRO A 296 21.03 -8.14 -9.03
CA PRO A 296 19.69 -7.55 -8.97
C PRO A 296 19.21 -7.44 -7.51
N VAL A 297 18.23 -6.57 -7.27
CA VAL A 297 17.44 -6.57 -6.04
C VAL A 297 16.53 -7.81 -6.04
N VAL A 298 16.32 -8.43 -4.89
CA VAL A 298 15.40 -9.56 -4.77
C VAL A 298 14.13 -9.11 -4.06
N PHE A 299 12.98 -9.44 -4.63
CA PHE A 299 11.69 -9.39 -3.96
C PHE A 299 11.16 -10.80 -3.69
N LEU A 300 10.71 -11.05 -2.47
CA LEU A 300 9.97 -12.26 -2.11
C LEU A 300 8.51 -11.86 -1.89
N THR A 301 7.57 -12.50 -2.58
CA THR A 301 6.15 -12.15 -2.44
C THR A 301 5.23 -13.36 -2.53
N ASN A 302 4.06 -13.26 -1.90
CA ASN A 302 2.95 -14.20 -2.08
C ASN A 302 1.65 -13.49 -2.49
N GLY A 303 1.76 -12.24 -2.94
CA GLY A 303 0.64 -11.34 -3.24
C GLY A 303 0.20 -10.49 -2.06
N PHE A 304 0.55 -10.87 -0.82
CA PHE A 304 0.09 -10.18 0.39
C PHE A 304 1.20 -9.76 1.36
N ASP A 305 2.25 -10.56 1.49
CA ASP A 305 3.50 -10.18 2.12
C ASP A 305 4.53 -9.93 1.03
N THR A 306 5.28 -8.84 1.13
CA THR A 306 6.36 -8.52 0.19
C THR A 306 7.58 -8.11 0.98
N ARG A 307 8.72 -8.73 0.67
CA ARG A 307 10.00 -8.46 1.31
C ARG A 307 11.04 -8.14 0.27
N ILE A 308 11.99 -7.28 0.64
CA ILE A 308 13.10 -6.85 -0.21
C ILE A 308 14.43 -7.32 0.39
N ILE A 309 15.34 -7.71 -0.50
CA ILE A 309 16.77 -7.88 -0.21
C ILE A 309 17.51 -7.00 -1.24
N ASP A 310 18.10 -5.90 -0.76
CA ASP A 310 18.69 -4.85 -1.60
C ASP A 310 20.23 -4.88 -1.64
N ASN A 311 20.81 -5.99 -1.18
CA ASN A 311 22.26 -6.23 -1.10
C ASN A 311 22.99 -5.31 -0.09
N GLN A 312 22.26 -4.57 0.75
CA GLN A 312 22.85 -3.67 1.75
C GLN A 312 22.33 -3.95 3.16
N TYR A 313 21.02 -4.05 3.30
CA TYR A 313 20.38 -4.35 4.57
C TYR A 313 19.88 -5.79 4.60
N PRO A 314 19.69 -6.36 5.81
CA PRO A 314 18.97 -7.63 5.94
C PRO A 314 17.58 -7.57 5.29
N GLU A 315 17.06 -8.75 4.96
CA GLU A 315 15.69 -8.92 4.45
C GLU A 315 14.70 -8.16 5.35
N ARG A 316 13.81 -7.38 4.71
CA ARG A 316 12.79 -6.60 5.41
C ARG A 316 11.49 -6.55 4.62
N LYS A 317 10.40 -6.31 5.33
CA LYS A 317 9.08 -6.11 4.73
C LYS A 317 8.99 -4.74 4.06
N VAL A 318 8.34 -4.68 2.90
CA VAL A 318 8.01 -3.45 2.16
C VAL A 318 6.53 -3.46 1.79
N ALA A 319 5.96 -2.27 1.60
CA ALA A 319 4.53 -2.14 1.28
C ALA A 319 4.18 -2.55 -0.17
N GLU A 320 5.14 -2.41 -1.09
CA GLU A 320 4.96 -2.66 -2.52
C GLU A 320 6.31 -3.02 -3.18
N ILE A 321 6.24 -3.64 -4.35
CA ILE A 321 7.40 -3.83 -5.22
C ILE A 321 7.83 -2.45 -5.72
N TYR A 322 9.14 -2.17 -5.72
CA TYR A 322 9.65 -0.86 -6.12
C TYR A 322 9.35 -0.57 -7.60
N SER A 323 9.05 0.69 -7.88
CA SER A 323 8.98 1.18 -9.26
C SER A 323 10.35 1.15 -9.93
N LYS A 324 10.38 1.14 -11.26
CA LYS A 324 11.65 1.20 -12.02
C LYS A 324 12.51 2.41 -11.62
N ARG A 325 11.89 3.59 -11.44
CA ARG A 325 12.62 4.81 -11.04
C ARG A 325 13.24 4.69 -9.64
N ASP A 326 12.57 4.01 -8.71
CA ASP A 326 13.07 3.82 -7.34
C ASP A 326 14.22 2.83 -7.32
N LEU A 327 14.15 1.74 -8.10
CA LEU A 327 15.28 0.81 -8.27
C LEU A 327 16.48 1.49 -8.93
N LYS A 328 16.27 2.30 -9.97
CA LYS A 328 17.36 3.07 -10.60
C LYS A 328 17.99 4.06 -9.62
N LYS A 329 17.17 4.79 -8.86
CA LYS A 329 17.65 5.68 -7.79
C LYS A 329 18.47 4.91 -6.75
N LEU A 330 17.98 3.75 -6.30
CA LEU A 330 18.68 2.90 -5.34
C LEU A 330 20.06 2.48 -5.85
N PHE A 331 20.17 1.97 -7.09
CA PHE A 331 21.47 1.61 -7.67
C PHE A 331 22.41 2.81 -7.83
N ASN A 332 21.88 3.98 -8.22
CA ASN A 332 22.69 5.20 -8.34
C ASN A 332 23.24 5.63 -6.98
N LEU A 333 22.39 5.63 -5.93
CA LEU A 333 22.84 5.91 -4.57
C LEU A 333 23.88 4.90 -4.10
N GLN A 334 23.66 3.60 -4.33
CA GLN A 334 24.65 2.56 -3.98
C GLN A 334 26.00 2.78 -4.67
N ALA A 335 26.01 3.25 -5.92
CA ALA A 335 27.25 3.54 -6.65
C ALA A 335 27.95 4.82 -6.17
N MET A 336 27.20 5.85 -5.75
CA MET A 336 27.74 7.13 -5.28
C MET A 336 28.13 7.12 -3.79
N ARG A 337 27.65 6.13 -3.03
CA ARG A 337 27.76 6.09 -1.58
C ARG A 337 29.22 6.06 -1.11
N THR A 338 29.56 6.99 -0.22
CA THR A 338 30.85 7.02 0.49
C THR A 338 30.68 6.68 1.97
N SER A 339 31.78 6.33 2.64
CA SER A 339 31.73 5.99 4.08
C SER A 339 31.43 7.23 4.92
N LEU A 340 30.61 7.04 5.97
CA LEU A 340 30.30 8.05 6.97
C LEU A 340 31.24 7.99 8.20
N LYS A 341 32.34 7.24 8.12
CA LYS A 341 33.30 7.11 9.24
C LYS A 341 34.01 8.43 9.56
N ASN A 342 34.43 9.16 8.53
CA ASN A 342 35.23 10.38 8.66
C ASN A 342 34.47 11.59 8.09
N ILE A 343 33.26 11.84 8.61
CA ILE A 343 32.43 12.95 8.14
C ILE A 343 32.92 14.30 8.66
N TYR A 344 32.70 15.33 7.84
CA TYR A 344 32.82 16.73 8.24
C TYR A 344 31.42 17.30 8.47
N VAL A 345 31.19 17.87 9.65
CA VAL A 345 29.93 18.56 9.96
C VAL A 345 30.14 20.06 9.74
N ASP A 346 29.30 20.64 8.90
CA ASP A 346 29.32 22.07 8.62
C ASP A 346 28.96 22.87 9.88
N LYS A 347 29.94 23.62 10.41
CA LYS A 347 29.80 24.40 11.65
C LYS A 347 28.89 25.61 11.49
N ASP A 348 28.73 26.13 10.26
CA ASP A 348 27.83 27.24 9.98
C ASP A 348 26.36 26.79 10.06
N ILE A 349 26.11 25.49 9.88
CA ILE A 349 24.81 24.85 10.12
C ILE A 349 24.69 24.35 11.57
N ALA A 350 25.66 23.57 12.07
CA ALA A 350 25.61 22.97 13.40
C ALA A 350 26.97 23.05 14.12
N GLY A 351 27.27 24.21 14.72
CA GLY A 351 28.57 24.49 15.34
C GLY A 351 28.75 24.07 16.80
N ARG A 352 27.72 23.56 17.48
CA ARG A 352 27.84 23.15 18.90
C ARG A 352 28.33 21.70 18.99
N TYR A 353 29.25 21.42 19.92
CA TYR A 353 29.90 20.10 20.05
C TYR A 353 28.91 18.92 20.16
N TYR A 354 27.79 19.11 20.86
CA TYR A 354 26.78 18.07 21.04
C TYR A 354 25.93 17.85 19.78
N GLN A 355 25.80 18.85 18.90
CA GLN A 355 25.13 18.71 17.60
C GLN A 355 26.02 17.90 16.66
N GLU A 356 27.32 18.22 16.63
CA GLU A 356 28.31 17.44 15.89
C GLU A 356 28.37 15.99 16.39
N GLY A 357 28.38 15.78 17.71
CA GLY A 357 28.32 14.46 18.33
C GLY A 357 27.05 13.68 17.97
N ALA A 358 25.89 14.36 17.91
CA ALA A 358 24.64 13.77 17.48
C ALA A 358 24.69 13.32 16.01
N VAL A 359 25.15 14.18 15.10
CA VAL A 359 25.30 13.86 13.67
C VAL A 359 26.23 12.65 13.48
N LYS A 360 27.42 12.69 14.10
CA LYS A 360 28.40 11.58 14.06
C LYS A 360 27.80 10.27 14.58
N SER A 361 26.99 10.31 15.64
CA SER A 361 26.35 9.13 16.21
C SER A 361 25.31 8.52 15.26
N VAL A 362 24.52 9.35 14.57
CA VAL A 362 23.57 8.86 13.56
C VAL A 362 24.32 8.26 12.37
N CYS A 363 25.38 8.92 11.90
CA CYS A 363 26.23 8.42 10.83
C CYS A 363 26.89 7.07 11.17
N ASP A 364 27.42 6.88 12.39
CA ASP A 364 27.94 5.58 12.86
C ASP A 364 26.84 4.50 12.92
N SER A 365 25.62 4.90 13.31
CA SER A 365 24.48 4.00 13.34
C SER A 365 24.10 3.50 11.95
N PHE A 366 24.08 4.41 10.97
CA PHE A 366 23.70 4.11 9.59
C PHE A 366 24.79 3.34 8.84
N ASP A 367 26.05 3.76 8.96
CA ASP A 367 27.19 3.13 8.26
C ASP A 367 27.68 1.88 8.95
N ARG A 368 28.33 2.01 10.11
CA ARG A 368 29.01 0.89 10.75
C ARG A 368 28.05 -0.12 11.38
N LYS A 369 26.98 0.35 12.03
CA LYS A 369 26.02 -0.53 12.72
C LYS A 369 24.92 -1.06 11.80
N ASN A 370 24.90 -0.64 10.53
CA ASN A 370 23.92 -1.03 9.51
C ASN A 370 22.46 -0.92 10.00
N ARG A 371 22.15 0.15 10.75
CA ARG A 371 20.81 0.44 11.26
C ARG A 371 20.12 1.44 10.33
N ARG A 372 18.80 1.35 10.25
CA ARG A 372 17.96 2.27 9.45
C ARG A 372 17.14 3.24 10.29
N LYS A 373 17.32 3.21 11.62
CA LYS A 373 16.53 4.01 12.55
C LYS A 373 17.45 4.67 13.57
N ALA A 374 17.20 5.95 13.83
CA ALA A 374 17.85 6.73 14.88
C ALA A 374 16.84 7.62 15.59
N LEU A 375 17.05 7.85 16.89
CA LEU A 375 16.27 8.77 17.70
C LEU A 375 17.23 9.76 18.36
N LEU A 376 17.03 11.05 18.09
CA LEU A 376 17.77 12.14 18.73
C LEU A 376 16.90 12.73 19.83
N VAL A 377 17.34 12.55 21.08
CA VAL A 377 16.72 13.14 22.26
C VAL A 377 17.50 14.41 22.59
N MET A 378 16.86 15.57 22.42
CA MET A 378 17.49 16.88 22.59
C MET A 378 16.52 17.86 23.22
N ALA A 379 16.96 18.57 24.27
CA ALA A 379 16.15 19.57 24.95
C ALA A 379 15.64 20.67 23.99
N THR A 380 14.43 21.19 24.24
CA THR A 380 13.88 22.31 23.46
C THR A 380 14.85 23.51 23.49
N GLY A 381 15.06 24.15 22.33
CA GLY A 381 16.02 25.26 22.20
C GLY A 381 17.48 24.85 21.99
N SER A 382 17.83 23.56 22.10
CA SER A 382 19.20 23.06 21.85
C SER A 382 19.59 23.01 20.36
N GLY A 383 18.64 23.23 19.46
CA GLY A 383 18.86 23.27 18.01
C GLY A 383 18.61 21.96 17.25
N LYS A 384 17.52 21.24 17.58
CA LYS A 384 17.06 20.02 16.88
C LYS A 384 17.07 20.18 15.35
N THR A 385 16.39 21.22 14.85
CA THR A 385 16.26 21.50 13.42
C THR A 385 17.62 21.73 12.75
N ARG A 386 18.52 22.51 13.37
CA ARG A 386 19.86 22.75 12.81
C ARG A 386 20.69 21.47 12.75
N THR A 387 20.58 20.62 13.78
CA THR A 387 21.28 19.33 13.86
C THR A 387 20.83 18.39 12.74
N VAL A 388 19.52 18.31 12.49
CA VAL A 388 19.00 17.42 11.42
C VAL A 388 19.31 17.97 10.03
N ILE A 389 19.35 19.29 9.83
CA ILE A 389 19.79 19.91 8.57
C ILE A 389 21.25 19.55 8.28
N ALA A 390 22.13 19.65 9.28
CA ALA A 390 23.53 19.27 9.13
C ALA A 390 23.69 17.77 8.82
N LEU A 391 22.89 16.91 9.46
CA LEU A 391 22.82 15.49 9.12
C LEU A 391 22.40 15.27 7.65
N CYS A 392 21.35 15.94 7.19
CA CYS A 392 20.90 15.85 5.80
C CYS A 392 22.01 16.24 4.82
N LYS A 393 22.72 17.33 5.09
CA LYS A 393 23.87 17.76 4.28
C LYS A 393 24.92 16.66 4.16
N VAL A 394 25.34 16.11 5.30
CA VAL A 394 26.33 15.02 5.34
C VAL A 394 25.87 13.81 4.52
N LEU A 395 24.61 13.40 4.66
CA LEU A 395 24.06 12.25 3.96
C LEU A 395 23.87 12.50 2.44
N LEU A 396 23.48 13.72 2.05
CA LEU A 396 23.38 14.13 0.64
C LEU A 396 24.77 14.14 -0.01
N ASP A 397 25.74 14.81 0.62
CA ASP A 397 27.11 14.94 0.12
C ASP A 397 27.80 13.57 0.02
N ALA A 398 27.48 12.64 0.93
CA ALA A 398 27.99 11.28 0.92
C ALA A 398 27.26 10.31 -0.02
N GLY A 399 26.23 10.75 -0.75
CA GLY A 399 25.47 9.91 -1.68
C GLY A 399 24.57 8.87 -1.01
N TRP A 400 24.18 9.09 0.25
CA TRP A 400 23.32 8.17 1.01
C TRP A 400 21.83 8.36 0.76
N ILE A 401 21.43 9.60 0.47
CA ILE A 401 20.04 10.00 0.32
C ILE A 401 19.90 10.94 -0.87
N LYS A 402 18.71 11.00 -1.46
CA LYS A 402 18.35 11.99 -2.48
C LYS A 402 17.04 12.69 -2.13
N ASN A 403 16.03 11.92 -1.74
CA ASN A 403 14.71 12.43 -1.40
C ASN A 403 14.44 12.34 0.11
N ILE A 404 14.00 13.44 0.71
CA ILE A 404 13.80 13.62 2.15
C ILE A 404 12.34 13.99 2.42
N LEU A 405 11.73 13.34 3.41
CA LEU A 405 10.43 13.72 3.94
C LEU A 405 10.58 14.22 5.38
N PHE A 406 10.16 15.45 5.65
CA PHE A 406 10.08 16.02 7.00
C PHE A 406 8.62 16.10 7.45
N LEU A 407 8.30 15.43 8.56
CA LEU A 407 6.97 15.36 9.15
C LEU A 407 6.92 16.08 10.49
N ALA A 408 5.90 16.92 10.67
CA ALA A 408 5.57 17.53 11.95
C ALA A 408 4.05 17.58 12.17
N ASP A 409 3.63 17.79 13.41
CA ASP A 409 2.21 17.71 13.80
C ASP A 409 1.37 18.91 13.32
N ARG A 410 1.97 20.10 13.23
CA ARG A 410 1.26 21.35 12.91
C ARG A 410 1.88 22.07 11.72
N ASN A 411 1.04 22.71 10.91
CA ASN A 411 1.48 23.50 9.75
C ASN A 411 2.55 24.55 10.12
N SER A 412 2.40 25.24 11.26
CA SER A 412 3.38 26.25 11.69
C SER A 412 4.79 25.67 11.90
N LEU A 413 4.89 24.45 12.44
CA LEU A 413 6.16 23.75 12.63
C LEU A 413 6.76 23.32 11.29
N VAL A 414 5.92 22.84 10.37
CA VAL A 414 6.30 22.48 9.00
C VAL A 414 6.86 23.71 8.27
N THR A 415 6.17 24.84 8.32
CA THR A 415 6.61 26.11 7.68
C THR A 415 7.91 26.62 8.30
N GLN A 416 8.07 26.55 9.63
CA GLN A 416 9.31 26.94 10.31
C GLN A 416 10.50 26.06 9.92
N ALA A 417 10.28 24.73 9.83
CA ALA A 417 11.29 23.78 9.40
C ALA A 417 11.71 24.05 7.95
N LYS A 418 10.75 24.19 7.01
CA LYS A 418 11.03 24.52 5.60
C LYS A 418 11.88 25.79 5.49
N ARG A 419 11.50 26.88 6.17
CA ARG A 419 12.28 28.13 6.17
C ARG A 419 13.72 27.92 6.64
N SER A 420 13.92 27.11 7.68
CA SER A 420 15.25 26.80 8.19
C SER A 420 16.08 26.00 7.19
N PHE A 421 15.47 25.02 6.52
CA PHE A 421 16.13 24.22 5.48
C PHE A 421 16.51 25.08 4.27
N VAL A 422 15.60 25.90 3.74
CA VAL A 422 15.89 26.79 2.60
C VAL A 422 17.03 27.77 2.92
N ASN A 423 17.06 28.31 4.14
CA ASN A 423 18.10 29.27 4.54
C ASN A 423 19.48 28.62 4.72
N LEU A 424 19.54 27.35 5.14
CA LEU A 424 20.79 26.66 5.49
C LEU A 424 21.27 25.67 4.41
N LEU A 425 20.39 25.28 3.49
CA LEU A 425 20.67 24.42 2.33
C LEU A 425 19.99 25.02 1.08
N PRO A 426 20.48 26.15 0.56
CA PRO A 426 19.84 26.87 -0.54
C PRO A 426 19.77 26.05 -1.85
N ASP A 427 20.71 25.12 -2.05
CA ASP A 427 20.77 24.25 -3.23
C ASP A 427 19.77 23.08 -3.17
N LEU A 428 19.16 22.82 -2.02
CA LEU A 428 18.20 21.74 -1.84
C LEU A 428 16.79 22.22 -2.18
N SER A 429 16.20 21.65 -3.23
CA SER A 429 14.81 21.96 -3.60
C SER A 429 13.85 21.52 -2.49
N CYS A 430 13.07 22.46 -1.95
CA CYS A 430 12.16 22.26 -0.83
C CYS A 430 10.72 22.61 -1.21
N THR A 431 9.75 21.81 -0.78
CA THR A 431 8.31 22.07 -0.94
C THR A 431 7.55 21.88 0.37
N ASN A 432 6.43 22.59 0.57
CA ASN A 432 5.53 22.39 1.70
C ASN A 432 4.16 21.97 1.18
N LEU A 433 3.79 20.69 1.35
CA LEU A 433 2.52 20.17 0.85
C LEU A 433 1.29 20.78 1.54
N CYS A 434 1.48 21.49 2.67
CA CYS A 434 0.39 22.18 3.36
C CYS A 434 0.07 23.54 2.75
N GLU A 435 0.99 24.14 1.98
CA GLU A 435 0.88 25.47 1.39
C GLU A 435 0.91 25.39 -0.15
N ASP A 436 1.83 24.62 -0.71
CA ASP A 436 2.14 24.51 -2.13
C ASP A 436 1.68 23.15 -2.68
N LYS A 437 0.43 23.07 -3.14
CA LYS A 437 -0.19 21.82 -3.62
C LYS A 437 0.15 21.44 -5.07
N ASP A 438 1.15 22.06 -5.68
CA ASP A 438 1.50 21.77 -7.09
C ASP A 438 2.99 21.46 -7.29
N ASN A 439 3.84 21.70 -6.29
CA ASN A 439 5.27 21.41 -6.36
C ASN A 439 5.61 20.11 -5.63
N TYR A 440 5.37 18.97 -6.29
CA TYR A 440 5.61 17.65 -5.70
C TYR A 440 6.98 17.05 -6.04
N THR A 441 7.72 17.65 -6.98
CA THR A 441 8.98 17.09 -7.51
C THR A 441 10.22 17.53 -6.74
N ALA A 442 10.06 18.34 -5.69
CA ALA A 442 11.14 18.78 -4.83
C ALA A 442 11.80 17.60 -4.08
N HIS A 443 13.11 17.69 -3.86
CA HIS A 443 13.89 16.66 -3.17
C HIS A 443 13.65 16.64 -1.67
N CYS A 444 13.25 17.76 -1.06
CA CYS A 444 12.88 17.83 0.35
C CYS A 444 11.41 18.24 0.51
N VAL A 445 10.59 17.32 0.99
CA VAL A 445 9.15 17.48 1.14
C VAL A 445 8.81 17.69 2.60
N PHE A 446 8.17 18.82 2.90
CA PHE A 446 7.66 19.17 4.23
C PHE A 446 6.15 18.94 4.26
N SER A 447 5.66 18.20 5.25
CA SER A 447 4.24 17.90 5.35
C SER A 447 3.81 17.65 6.80
N THR A 448 2.53 17.83 7.08
CA THR A 448 1.95 17.21 8.27
C THR A 448 1.66 15.74 8.01
N TYR A 449 1.53 14.95 9.07
CA TYR A 449 1.15 13.54 8.94
C TYR A 449 -0.18 13.37 8.19
N GLN A 450 -1.15 14.22 8.50
CA GLN A 450 -2.47 14.17 7.87
C GLN A 450 -2.43 14.50 6.37
N THR A 451 -1.68 15.54 6.00
CA THR A 451 -1.51 15.91 4.59
C THR A 451 -0.79 14.79 3.83
N MET A 452 0.28 14.22 4.39
CA MET A 452 1.00 13.14 3.74
C MET A 452 0.13 11.90 3.50
N MET A 453 -0.69 11.47 4.48
CA MET A 453 -1.64 10.35 4.27
C MET A 453 -2.58 10.58 3.10
N ASN A 454 -3.06 11.81 2.91
CA ASN A 454 -3.94 12.16 1.80
C ASN A 454 -3.21 12.19 0.45
N CYS A 455 -1.91 12.49 0.46
CA CYS A 455 -1.13 12.61 -0.75
C CYS A 455 -0.58 11.27 -1.27
N ILE A 456 -0.28 10.31 -0.40
CA ILE A 456 0.41 9.05 -0.76
C ILE A 456 -0.29 8.37 -1.94
N ASP A 457 -1.61 8.17 -1.88
CA ASP A 457 -2.35 7.42 -2.92
C ASP A 457 -2.89 8.29 -4.07
N VAL A 458 -2.90 9.62 -3.91
CA VAL A 458 -3.57 10.54 -4.85
C VAL A 458 -2.59 11.16 -5.85
N ILE A 459 -1.38 11.51 -5.40
CA ILE A 459 -0.45 12.28 -6.23
C ILE A 459 0.25 11.39 -7.24
N LYS A 460 0.19 11.80 -8.51
CA LYS A 460 0.75 11.08 -9.66
C LYS A 460 1.52 12.01 -10.58
N ASP A 461 2.48 11.44 -11.30
CA ASP A 461 3.19 12.03 -12.43
C ASP A 461 2.96 11.21 -13.70
N ASP A 462 3.64 11.55 -14.80
CA ASP A 462 3.54 10.84 -16.09
C ASP A 462 3.92 9.35 -16.00
N THR A 463 4.62 8.94 -14.93
CA THR A 463 5.08 7.57 -14.69
C THR A 463 4.22 6.79 -13.69
N GLY A 464 3.17 7.43 -13.14
CA GLY A 464 2.22 6.81 -12.22
C GLY A 464 2.26 7.45 -10.83
N LYS A 465 2.08 6.65 -9.78
CA LYS A 465 2.08 7.11 -8.38
C LYS A 465 3.39 7.82 -8.07
N LEU A 466 3.38 9.04 -7.53
CA LEU A 466 4.61 9.78 -7.23
C LEU A 466 5.24 9.37 -5.90
N PHE A 467 4.46 9.33 -4.83
CA PHE A 467 4.94 8.92 -3.51
C PHE A 467 4.83 7.41 -3.34
N THR A 468 5.70 6.68 -4.04
CA THR A 468 5.90 5.23 -3.88
C THR A 468 6.63 4.91 -2.57
N SER A 469 6.58 3.65 -2.13
CA SER A 469 7.26 3.18 -0.91
C SER A 469 8.77 3.44 -0.94
N GLY A 470 9.39 3.37 -2.12
CA GLY A 470 10.81 3.66 -2.34
C GLY A 470 11.11 5.13 -2.67
N HIS A 471 10.11 6.03 -2.65
CA HIS A 471 10.30 7.43 -3.09
C HIS A 471 11.26 8.21 -2.20
N PHE A 472 11.12 8.10 -0.87
CA PHE A 472 11.98 8.78 0.10
C PHE A 472 13.11 7.87 0.57
N ASP A 473 14.31 8.45 0.76
CA ASP A 473 15.48 7.74 1.29
C ASP A 473 15.66 8.03 2.80
N LEU A 474 15.15 9.19 3.25
CA LEU A 474 15.15 9.63 4.64
C LEU A 474 13.78 10.20 5.02
N VAL A 475 13.23 9.70 6.13
CA VAL A 475 12.05 10.27 6.80
C VAL A 475 12.49 10.85 8.14
N ILE A 476 12.17 12.12 8.37
CA ILE A 476 12.42 12.85 9.60
C ILE A 476 11.08 13.11 10.28
N CYS A 477 11.00 12.82 11.57
CA CYS A 477 9.81 12.99 12.37
C CYS A 477 10.12 13.90 13.55
N ASP A 478 9.48 15.07 13.60
CA ASP A 478 9.53 15.93 14.77
C ASP A 478 8.49 15.50 15.82
N GLU A 479 8.84 15.65 17.09
CA GLU A 479 8.06 15.20 18.24
C GLU A 479 7.67 13.71 18.15
N ALA A 480 8.70 12.87 17.96
CA ALA A 480 8.58 11.43 17.71
C ALA A 480 7.78 10.65 18.76
N HIS A 481 7.75 11.10 20.02
CA HIS A 481 6.99 10.47 21.10
C HIS A 481 5.47 10.56 20.91
N ARG A 482 4.97 11.61 20.26
CA ARG A 482 3.52 11.78 19.98
C ARG A 482 3.10 11.10 18.69
N SER A 483 3.99 11.08 17.72
CA SER A 483 3.62 10.81 16.32
C SER A 483 3.81 9.37 15.89
N ILE A 484 4.71 8.61 16.54
CA ILE A 484 5.07 7.24 16.12
C ILE A 484 4.09 6.18 16.66
N TYR A 485 3.40 6.44 17.78
CA TYR A 485 2.76 5.36 18.57
C TYR A 485 1.29 5.06 18.28
N ASN A 486 0.54 5.93 17.61
CA ASN A 486 -0.88 5.69 17.28
C ASN A 486 -1.17 5.85 15.77
N LYS A 487 -1.76 6.99 15.40
CA LYS A 487 -2.53 7.24 14.17
C LYS A 487 -1.70 7.22 12.87
N TYR A 488 -0.39 7.43 12.92
CA TYR A 488 0.45 7.68 11.74
C TYR A 488 1.50 6.59 11.47
N LYS A 489 1.42 5.46 12.20
CA LYS A 489 2.31 4.31 12.02
C LYS A 489 2.35 3.81 10.58
N ASP A 490 1.23 3.91 9.86
CA ASP A 490 1.11 3.47 8.47
C ASP A 490 2.05 4.22 7.51
N ILE A 491 2.32 5.51 7.74
CA ILE A 491 3.29 6.27 6.91
C ILE A 491 4.68 5.63 7.02
N PHE A 492 5.09 5.26 8.24
CA PHE A 492 6.40 4.68 8.52
C PHE A 492 6.50 3.20 8.11
N ASN A 493 5.37 2.50 8.03
CA ASN A 493 5.31 1.16 7.46
C ASN A 493 5.27 1.18 5.92
N TYR A 494 4.76 2.27 5.33
CA TYR A 494 4.65 2.46 3.90
C TYR A 494 5.98 2.82 3.25
N PHE A 495 6.64 3.88 3.74
CA PHE A 495 7.92 4.33 3.18
C PHE A 495 9.08 3.48 3.69
N ASP A 496 9.76 2.82 2.78
CA ASP A 496 10.95 2.02 3.06
C ASP A 496 12.21 2.90 3.04
N ALA A 497 12.30 3.80 4.03
CA ALA A 497 13.36 4.80 4.18
C ALA A 497 14.14 4.66 5.49
N CYS A 498 15.32 5.29 5.58
CA CYS A 498 15.94 5.53 6.89
C CYS A 498 15.06 6.50 7.70
N LEU A 499 14.94 6.27 9.01
CA LEU A 499 14.08 7.05 9.90
C LEU A 499 14.91 7.77 10.97
N VAL A 500 14.71 9.08 11.10
CA VAL A 500 15.29 9.89 12.18
C VAL A 500 14.16 10.56 12.95
N GLY A 501 13.97 10.14 14.21
CA GLY A 501 13.06 10.79 15.14
C GLY A 501 13.77 11.90 15.91
N LEU A 502 13.09 13.03 16.10
CA LEU A 502 13.51 14.12 16.98
C LEU A 502 12.53 14.21 18.14
N THR A 503 13.02 14.27 19.37
CA THR A 503 12.16 14.48 20.54
C THR A 503 12.91 15.25 21.63
N ALA A 504 12.16 16.00 22.44
CA ALA A 504 12.67 16.57 23.68
C ALA A 504 12.36 15.69 24.92
N THR A 505 11.38 14.79 24.82
CA THR A 505 10.87 13.98 25.94
C THR A 505 10.74 12.51 25.50
N PRO A 506 11.64 11.61 25.93
CA PRO A 506 11.51 10.19 25.65
C PRO A 506 10.30 9.60 26.40
N LYS A 507 9.80 8.45 25.92
CA LYS A 507 8.53 7.86 26.35
C LYS A 507 8.46 7.50 27.85
N GLU A 508 9.60 7.28 28.52
CA GLU A 508 9.65 6.91 29.94
C GLU A 508 9.10 7.99 30.89
N ASP A 509 8.93 9.24 30.43
CA ASP A 509 8.44 10.36 31.24
C ASP A 509 6.94 10.70 31.03
N ILE A 510 6.23 10.00 30.14
CA ILE A 510 4.86 10.39 29.73
C ILE A 510 3.76 9.66 30.53
N ASP A 511 4.06 8.57 31.22
CA ASP A 511 3.09 7.82 32.05
C ASP A 511 2.95 8.36 33.50
N LYS A 512 3.45 9.57 33.78
CA LYS A 512 3.28 10.25 35.07
C LYS A 512 2.87 11.71 34.86
N ASN A 513 1.66 11.95 34.37
CA ASN A 513 0.86 13.14 34.70
C ASN A 513 -0.60 12.96 34.28
#